data_AF-A0A7C1L1I6-F1
#
_entry.id   AF-A0A7C1L1I6-F1
#
_cell.length_a   1.000
_cell.length_b   1.000
_cell.length_c   1.000
_cell.angle_alpha   90.00
_cell.angle_beta   90.00
_cell.angle_gamma   90.00
#
_symmetry.space_group_name_H-M   'P 1'
#
loop_
_entity.id
_entity.type
_entity.pdbx_description
1 polymer ?
#
loop_
_entity_poly.entity_id
_entity_poly.type
_entity_poly.pdbx_seq_one_letter_code
_entity_poly.pdbx_strand_id
1 'polypeptide(L)'
;MDDVQQKPTNELDNMPTYISSKIIQAIPMTRGRFFARKGENVESGGAQPGYLVKYPDGYLSWSPEEVFEETCREINLSEAAMCCTPGV
;
A
#
# COMPACT_ATOMS: atom_id res chain seq x y z
N MET A 1 -49.15 -20.15 -8.58
CA MET A 1 -48.60 -20.12 -7.20
C MET A 1 -47.10 -20.20 -7.40
N ASP A 2 -46.54 -19.05 -7.77
CA ASP A 2 -45.14 -18.95 -8.19
C ASP A 2 -44.30 -18.74 -6.94
N ASP A 3 -43.63 -19.82 -6.55
CA ASP A 3 -42.62 -19.85 -5.50
C ASP A 3 -41.38 -19.12 -6.03
N VAL A 4 -41.34 -17.79 -5.85
CA VAL A 4 -40.16 -16.98 -6.12
C VAL A 4 -39.12 -17.28 -5.04
N GLN A 5 -38.31 -18.29 -5.31
CA GLN A 5 -37.09 -18.59 -4.55
C GLN A 5 -36.15 -17.38 -4.67
N GLN A 6 -36.11 -16.54 -3.63
CA GLN A 6 -35.10 -15.49 -3.49
C GLN A 6 -33.72 -16.16 -3.40
N LYS A 7 -32.97 -16.10 -4.49
CA LYS A 7 -31.56 -16.50 -4.53
C LYS A 7 -30.81 -15.64 -3.50
N PRO A 8 -30.03 -16.24 -2.58
CA PRO A 8 -29.30 -15.46 -1.59
C PRO A 8 -28.26 -14.59 -2.32
N THR A 9 -28.49 -13.28 -2.35
CA THR A 9 -27.49 -12.30 -2.79
C THR A 9 -26.34 -12.41 -1.81
N ASN A 10 -25.19 -12.89 -2.29
CA ASN A 10 -24.01 -13.02 -1.46
C ASN A 10 -23.57 -11.60 -1.07
N GLU A 11 -23.20 -11.37 0.19
CA GLU A 11 -22.81 -10.04 0.70
C GLU A 11 -21.64 -9.43 -0.09
N LEU A 12 -20.89 -10.27 -0.81
CA LEU A 12 -19.82 -9.91 -1.74
C LEU A 12 -20.32 -9.21 -3.03
N ASP A 13 -21.57 -9.41 -3.44
CA ASP A 13 -22.13 -8.81 -4.67
C ASP A 13 -22.48 -7.32 -4.49
N ASN A 14 -22.52 -6.81 -3.24
CA ASN A 14 -22.90 -5.44 -2.89
C ASN A 14 -21.88 -4.76 -1.96
N MET A 15 -20.58 -5.02 -2.13
CA MET A 15 -19.55 -4.31 -1.37
C MET A 15 -19.47 -2.83 -1.79
N PRO A 16 -19.61 -1.86 -0.84
CA PRO A 16 -19.39 -0.46 -1.16
C PRO A 16 -17.92 -0.19 -1.52
N THR A 17 -17.69 0.61 -2.56
CA THR A 17 -16.36 1.01 -3.00
C THR A 17 -15.90 2.27 -2.25
N TYR A 18 -14.67 2.24 -1.72
CA TYR A 18 -14.06 3.37 -1.01
C TYR A 18 -12.72 3.76 -1.64
N ILE A 19 -12.40 5.06 -1.65
CA ILE A 19 -11.08 5.58 -1.98
C ILE A 19 -10.38 5.95 -0.67
N SER A 20 -9.13 5.52 -0.51
CA SER A 20 -8.29 5.92 0.62
C SER A 20 -6.91 6.31 0.13
N SER A 21 -6.29 7.27 0.82
CA SER A 21 -4.91 7.70 0.58
C SER A 21 -4.22 7.89 1.92
N LYS A 22 -2.93 7.53 1.99
CA LYS A 22 -2.10 7.66 3.19
C LYS A 22 -0.85 8.46 2.82
N ILE A 23 -0.37 9.30 3.74
CA ILE A 23 0.95 9.91 3.62
C ILE A 23 1.98 8.92 4.15
N ILE A 24 2.92 8.56 3.29
CA ILE A 24 3.91 7.52 3.51
C ILE A 24 5.30 8.08 3.21
N GLN A 25 6.32 7.47 3.81
CA GLN A 25 7.72 7.75 3.46
C GLN A 25 8.22 6.60 2.59
N ALA A 26 8.92 6.89 1.50
CA ALA A 26 9.43 5.86 0.61
C ALA A 26 10.84 6.17 0.12
N ILE A 27 11.66 5.13 -0.08
CA ILE A 27 12.97 5.23 -0.73
C ILE A 27 13.13 4.11 -1.75
N PRO A 28 13.82 4.34 -2.89
CA PRO A 28 14.13 3.29 -3.84
C PRO A 28 14.91 2.15 -3.18
N MET A 29 14.46 0.92 -3.37
CA MET A 29 15.08 -0.28 -2.83
C MET A 29 14.74 -1.50 -3.67
N THR A 30 15.74 -2.31 -4.01
CA THR A 30 15.49 -3.57 -4.69
C THR A 30 14.84 -4.58 -3.76
N ARG A 31 14.00 -5.45 -4.32
CA ARG A 31 13.35 -6.55 -3.58
C ARG A 31 14.36 -7.39 -2.80
N GLY A 32 15.47 -7.76 -3.45
CA GLY A 32 16.54 -8.51 -2.79
C GLY A 32 17.14 -7.81 -1.58
N ARG A 33 17.39 -6.48 -1.63
CA ARG A 33 17.90 -5.72 -0.48
C ARG A 33 16.89 -5.65 0.67
N PHE A 34 15.59 -5.56 0.37
CA PHE A 34 14.55 -5.58 1.39
C PHE A 34 14.53 -6.90 2.17
N PHE A 35 14.53 -8.04 1.47
CA PHE A 35 14.52 -9.37 2.10
C PHE A 35 15.85 -9.69 2.82
N ALA A 36 16.99 -9.24 2.28
CA ALA A 36 18.28 -9.32 2.97
C ALA A 36 18.23 -8.65 4.35
N ARG A 37 17.56 -7.50 4.46
CA ARG A 37 17.38 -6.79 5.73
C ARG A 37 16.53 -7.53 6.75
N LYS A 38 15.66 -8.45 6.29
CA LYS A 38 14.85 -9.32 7.15
C LYS A 38 15.55 -10.63 7.52
N GLY A 39 16.77 -10.86 7.03
CA GLY A 39 17.50 -12.12 7.25
C GLY A 39 16.96 -13.29 6.43
N GLU A 40 16.17 -13.02 5.39
CA GLU A 40 15.63 -14.04 4.49
C GLU A 40 16.65 -14.35 3.37
N ASN A 41 16.67 -15.60 2.90
CA ASN A 41 17.59 -16.01 1.83
C ASN A 41 17.20 -15.31 0.51
N VAL A 42 18.12 -14.50 -0.01
CA VAL A 42 17.92 -13.49 -1.07
C VAL A 42 17.84 -14.10 -2.48
N GLU A 43 18.04 -15.41 -2.59
CA GLU A 43 18.21 -16.14 -3.86
C GLU A 43 16.99 -16.07 -4.80
N SER A 44 15.84 -15.54 -4.36
CA SER A 44 14.63 -15.39 -5.19
C SER A 44 14.19 -13.93 -5.43
N GLY A 45 14.80 -12.94 -4.75
CA GLY A 45 14.34 -11.54 -4.79
C GLY A 45 14.93 -10.69 -5.92
N GLY A 46 16.15 -11.00 -6.38
CA GLY A 46 16.80 -10.32 -7.50
C GLY A 46 17.00 -8.79 -7.34
N ALA A 47 17.39 -8.15 -8.44
CA ALA A 47 17.56 -6.71 -8.57
C ALA A 47 16.26 -5.97 -8.97
N GLN A 48 15.08 -6.58 -8.71
CA GLN A 48 13.80 -6.00 -9.08
C GLN A 48 13.63 -4.61 -8.44
N PRO A 49 13.41 -3.55 -9.24
CA PRO A 49 13.28 -2.19 -8.73
C PRO A 49 11.95 -2.03 -7.99
N GLY A 50 11.97 -1.13 -7.02
CA GLY A 50 10.82 -0.87 -6.16
C GLY A 50 11.18 0.10 -5.05
N TYR A 51 10.27 0.23 -4.09
CA TYR A 51 10.39 1.15 -2.98
C TYR A 51 10.22 0.42 -1.65
N LEU A 52 11.09 0.72 -0.70
CA LEU A 52 10.79 0.48 0.72
C LEU A 52 9.85 1.57 1.18
N VAL A 53 8.68 1.18 1.65
CA VAL A 53 7.63 2.08 2.12
C VAL A 53 7.50 1.96 3.63
N LYS A 54 7.45 3.11 4.30
CA LYS A 54 7.16 3.26 5.73
C LYS A 54 5.84 3.97 5.93
N TYR A 55 4.93 3.30 6.63
CA TYR A 55 3.62 3.83 7.00
C TYR A 55 3.68 4.63 8.31
N PRO A 56 2.66 5.45 8.62
CA PRO A 56 2.61 6.25 9.85
C PRO A 56 2.69 5.43 11.14
N ASP A 57 2.17 4.20 11.12
CA ASP A 57 2.24 3.24 12.23
C ASP A 57 3.63 2.60 12.41
N GLY A 58 4.58 2.93 11.54
CA GLY A 58 5.93 2.38 11.53
C GLY A 58 6.07 1.06 10.76
N TYR A 59 4.97 0.51 10.21
CA TYR A 59 5.03 -0.68 9.38
C TYR A 59 5.88 -0.44 8.13
N LEU A 60 6.65 -1.45 7.74
CA LEU A 60 7.55 -1.42 6.60
C LEU A 60 7.16 -2.47 5.57
N SER A 61 6.86 -2.02 4.34
CA SER A 61 6.57 -2.88 3.19
C SER A 61 7.54 -2.62 2.05
N TRP A 62 7.56 -3.54 1.09
CA TRP A 62 8.19 -3.32 -0.20
C TRP A 62 7.11 -3.31 -1.28
N SER A 63 7.16 -2.32 -2.17
CA SER A 63 6.27 -2.20 -3.33
C SER A 63 7.09 -2.23 -4.62
N PRO A 64 6.64 -2.93 -5.67
CA PRO A 64 7.20 -2.77 -7.02
C PRO A 64 7.18 -1.31 -7.48
N GLU A 65 8.14 -0.92 -8.31
CA GLU A 65 8.30 0.45 -8.82
C GLU A 65 7.06 0.91 -9.58
N GLU A 66 6.63 0.16 -10.59
CA GLU A 66 5.45 0.49 -11.41
C GLU A 66 4.19 0.70 -10.56
N VAL A 67 3.91 -0.21 -9.63
CA VAL A 67 2.75 -0.12 -8.73
C VAL A 67 2.85 1.10 -7.81
N PHE A 68 4.04 1.41 -7.32
CA PHE A 68 4.25 2.56 -6.45
C PHE A 68 4.03 3.87 -7.21
N GLU A 69 4.61 4.01 -8.40
CA GLU A 69 4.53 5.23 -9.20
C GLU A 69 3.14 5.48 -9.79
N GLU A 70 2.37 4.43 -10.07
CA GLU A 70 0.96 4.56 -10.50
C GLU A 70 0.03 5.02 -9.37
N THR A 71 0.34 4.69 -8.12
CA THR A 71 -0.56 4.90 -6.97
C THR A 71 -0.12 6.02 -6.03
N CYS A 72 1.14 6.44 -6.12
CA CYS A 72 1.75 7.40 -5.21
C CYS A 72 2.42 8.54 -5.99
N ARG A 73 2.35 9.75 -5.41
CA ARG A 73 3.11 10.90 -5.88
C ARG A 73 3.87 11.52 -4.72
N GLU A 74 4.92 12.27 -5.03
CA GLU A 74 5.54 13.15 -4.06
C GLU A 74 4.53 14.21 -3.58
N ILE A 75 4.59 14.49 -2.28
CA ILE A 75 3.81 15.55 -1.67
C ILE A 75 4.63 16.84 -1.65
N ASN A 76 3.95 17.99 -1.74
CA ASN A 76 4.62 19.28 -1.62
C ASN A 76 4.81 19.69 -0.14
N LEU A 77 5.53 20.80 0.07
CA LEU A 77 5.82 21.31 1.42
C LEU A 77 4.55 21.63 2.23
N SER A 78 3.51 22.19 1.58
CA SER A 78 2.25 22.51 2.27
C SER A 78 1.48 21.26 2.71
N GLU A 79 1.50 20.20 1.90
CA GLU A 79 0.88 18.91 2.23
C GLU A 79 1.62 18.22 3.37
N ALA A 80 2.95 18.26 3.35
CA ALA A 80 3.77 17.73 4.43
C ALA A 80 3.52 18.47 5.76
N ALA A 81 3.35 19.79 5.72
CA ALA A 81 3.07 20.61 6.90
C ALA A 81 1.73 20.25 7.57
N MET A 82 0.73 19.82 6.80
CA MET A 82 -0.57 19.41 7.36
C MET A 82 -0.46 18.13 8.22
N CYS A 83 0.44 17.21 7.89
CA CYS A 83 0.67 15.99 8.66
C CYS A 83 1.36 16.20 10.00
N CYS A 84 2.10 17.29 10.14
CA CYS A 84 2.95 17.55 11.31
C CYS A 84 2.27 18.44 12.36
N THR A 85 0.95 18.67 12.31
CA THR A 85 0.28 19.42 13.39
C THR A 85 0.25 18.57 14.66
N PRO A 86 1.03 18.91 15.70
CA PRO A 86 0.80 18.31 17.01
C PRO A 86 -0.59 18.79 17.44
N GLY A 87 -1.46 17.87 17.86
CA GLY A 87 -2.76 18.24 18.42
C GLY A 87 -2.59 19.34 19.46
N VAL A 88 -3.33 20.42 19.27
CA VAL A 88 -3.49 21.52 20.24
C VAL A 88 -4.12 20.97 21.52
#